data_AF-A0A9D5A9W5-F1
#
_entry.id   AF-A0A9D5A9W5-F1
#
_cell.length_a   1.000
_cell.length_b   1.000
_cell.length_c   1.000
_cell.angle_alpha   90.00
_cell.angle_beta   90.00
_cell.angle_gamma   90.00
#
_symmetry.space_group_name_H-M   'P 1'
#
loop_
_entity.id
_entity.type
_entity.pdbx_description
1 polymer ?
#
loop_
_entity_poly.entity_id
_entity_poly.type
_entity_poly.pdbx_seq_one_letter_code
_entity_poly.pdbx_strand_id
1 'polypeptide(L)'
;RLETVSAVVLASAALCMVVLPTGTFSSGVIGMALSYGLSLNASLVFSIQYQCNIANYIISVERLNQYMHVPSEAPELIEGNRPPLNWPVVGRVEIKELQIRYRPDAPLVLRGITCTFEGGHKIGIVGRTGSGKTTLIGALFRLVEPAGGKIIVDGIDISSVGLHDLS
;
A
#
# COMPACT_ATOMS: atom_id res chain seq x y z
N ARG A 1 -29.11 18.64 1.65
CA ARG A 1 -29.14 18.08 3.03
C ARG A 1 -28.56 19.06 4.04
N LEU A 2 -27.50 19.81 3.70
CA LEU A 2 -26.95 20.87 4.58
C LEU A 2 -27.72 22.19 4.49
N GLU A 3 -27.98 22.63 3.26
CA GLU A 3 -28.87 23.77 2.94
C GLU A 3 -30.24 23.66 3.61
N THR A 4 -30.74 22.43 3.82
CA THR A 4 -32.04 22.22 4.45
C THR A 4 -32.00 22.44 5.97
N VAL A 5 -30.88 22.12 6.64
CA VAL A 5 -30.73 22.39 8.09
C VAL A 5 -30.52 23.89 8.33
N SER A 6 -29.69 24.51 7.50
CA SER A 6 -29.42 25.95 7.56
C SER A 6 -30.69 26.77 7.25
N ALA A 7 -31.49 26.34 6.27
CA ALA A 7 -32.78 26.93 5.95
C ALA A 7 -33.82 26.72 7.07
N VAL A 8 -33.84 25.58 7.75
CA VAL A 8 -34.76 25.34 8.89
C VAL A 8 -34.43 26.25 10.08
N VAL A 9 -33.15 26.47 10.38
CA VAL A 9 -32.73 27.40 11.44
C VAL A 9 -33.12 28.85 11.10
N LEU A 10 -32.89 29.27 9.85
CA LEU A 10 -33.28 30.62 9.41
C LEU A 10 -34.82 30.79 9.37
N ALA A 11 -35.55 29.79 8.88
CA ALA A 11 -37.00 29.83 8.80
C ALA A 11 -37.66 29.83 10.19
N SER A 12 -37.14 29.07 11.16
CA SER A 12 -37.64 29.06 12.53
C SER A 12 -37.35 30.38 13.26
N ALA A 13 -36.19 30.99 13.04
CA ALA A 13 -35.86 32.31 13.57
C ALA A 13 -36.76 33.42 12.97
N ALA A 14 -37.00 33.38 11.65
CA ALA A 14 -37.91 34.30 10.97
C ALA A 14 -39.36 34.12 11.41
N LEU A 15 -39.82 32.88 11.57
CA LEU A 15 -41.17 32.56 12.05
C LEU A 15 -41.39 33.07 13.48
N CYS A 16 -40.43 32.84 14.39
CA CYS A 16 -40.50 33.37 15.76
C CYS A 16 -40.60 34.90 15.76
N MET A 17 -39.85 35.58 14.90
CA MET A 17 -39.86 37.03 14.79
C MET A 17 -41.20 37.58 14.27
N VAL A 18 -41.88 36.85 13.38
CA VAL A 18 -43.18 37.25 12.80
C VAL A 18 -44.37 36.93 13.73
N VAL A 19 -44.30 35.85 14.50
CA VAL A 19 -45.40 35.39 15.37
C VAL A 19 -45.52 36.23 16.66
N LEU A 20 -44.46 36.92 17.08
CA LEU A 20 -44.47 37.74 18.30
C LEU A 20 -45.20 39.09 18.08
N PRO A 21 -46.03 39.56 19.03
CA PRO A 21 -46.84 40.77 18.87
C PRO A 21 -46.00 42.02 18.55
N THR A 22 -46.49 42.89 17.65
CA THR A 22 -45.85 44.16 17.33
C THR A 22 -45.70 45.03 18.59
N GLY A 23 -44.47 45.16 19.10
CA GLY A 23 -44.14 45.91 20.32
C GLY A 23 -43.26 45.16 21.33
N THR A 24 -42.98 43.86 21.16
CA THR A 24 -42.16 43.08 22.10
C THR A 24 -40.65 43.30 21.97
N PHE A 25 -40.16 43.72 20.80
CA PHE A 25 -38.73 43.92 20.54
C PHE A 25 -38.46 45.31 19.97
N SER A 26 -37.41 45.97 20.48
CA SER A 26 -36.85 47.18 19.86
C SER A 26 -36.26 46.85 18.49
N SER A 27 -36.39 47.77 17.52
CA SER A 27 -35.88 47.61 16.15
C SER A 27 -34.39 47.25 16.09
N GLY A 28 -33.60 47.68 17.08
CA GLY A 28 -32.17 47.31 17.20
C GLY A 28 -31.94 45.82 17.49
N VAL A 29 -32.80 45.18 18.31
CA VAL A 29 -32.68 43.75 18.66
C VAL A 29 -33.00 42.86 17.47
N ILE A 30 -33.95 43.28 16.64
CA ILE A 30 -34.31 42.60 15.38
C ILE A 30 -33.12 42.59 14.41
N GLY A 31 -32.45 43.74 14.24
CA GLY A 31 -31.24 43.84 13.41
C GLY A 31 -30.11 42.95 13.92
N MET A 32 -29.84 42.98 15.24
CA MET A 32 -28.83 42.12 15.85
C MET A 32 -29.14 40.63 15.66
N ALA A 33 -30.39 40.20 15.85
CA ALA A 33 -30.79 38.81 15.68
C ALA A 33 -30.59 38.31 14.22
N LEU A 34 -30.91 39.14 13.23
CA LEU A 34 -30.65 38.82 11.82
C LEU A 34 -29.16 38.74 11.50
N SER A 35 -28.36 39.70 11.98
CA SER A 35 -26.90 39.68 11.81
C SER A 35 -26.28 38.43 12.42
N TYR A 36 -26.66 38.08 13.66
CA TYR A 36 -26.17 36.86 14.31
C TYR A 36 -26.65 35.59 13.62
N GLY A 37 -27.91 35.54 13.15
CA GLY A 37 -28.42 34.40 12.39
C GLY A 37 -27.63 34.13 11.11
N LEU A 38 -27.27 35.19 10.38
CA LEU A 38 -26.47 35.08 9.16
C LEU A 38 -25.02 34.65 9.48
N SER A 39 -24.40 35.23 10.50
CA SER A 39 -23.04 34.84 10.93
C SER A 39 -22.98 33.39 11.40
N LEU A 40 -23.96 32.94 12.20
CA LEU A 40 -24.05 31.55 12.66
C LEU A 40 -24.23 30.58 11.49
N ASN A 41 -25.06 30.95 10.52
CA ASN A 41 -25.27 30.15 9.30
C ASN A 41 -23.94 29.95 8.55
N ALA A 42 -23.19 31.04 8.32
CA ALA A 42 -21.89 30.97 7.67
C ALA A 42 -20.90 30.10 8.47
N SER A 43 -20.80 30.28 9.78
CA SER A 43 -19.93 29.47 10.64
C SER A 43 -20.28 27.98 10.61
N LEU A 44 -21.57 27.63 10.55
CA LEU A 44 -22.01 26.24 10.42
C LEU A 44 -21.58 25.65 9.08
N VAL A 45 -21.80 26.36 7.97
CA VAL A 45 -21.38 25.90 6.63
C VAL A 45 -19.87 25.65 6.59
N PHE A 46 -19.06 26.59 7.10
CA PHE A 46 -17.62 26.40 7.18
C PHE A 46 -17.23 25.22 8.07
N SER A 47 -17.83 25.08 9.25
CA SER A 47 -17.52 23.98 10.18
C SER A 47 -17.77 22.61 9.56
N ILE A 48 -18.88 22.46 8.83
CA ILE A 48 -19.19 21.20 8.14
C ILE A 48 -18.23 20.95 6.97
N GLN A 49 -17.86 21.98 6.21
CA GLN A 49 -16.83 21.84 5.18
C GLN A 49 -15.48 21.40 5.79
N TYR A 50 -15.09 21.97 6.93
CA TYR A 50 -13.89 21.54 7.65
C TYR A 50 -13.99 20.08 8.12
N GLN A 51 -15.14 19.65 8.65
CA GLN A 51 -15.35 18.26 9.04
C GLN A 51 -15.25 17.30 7.85
N CYS A 52 -15.86 17.64 6.71
CA CYS A 52 -15.74 16.86 5.47
C CYS A 52 -14.28 16.81 4.99
N ASN A 53 -13.54 17.92 5.05
CA ASN A 53 -12.13 17.96 4.68
C ASN A 53 -11.27 17.07 5.59
N ILE A 54 -11.49 17.12 6.91
CA ILE A 54 -10.79 16.24 7.87
C ILE A 54 -11.13 14.78 7.60
N ALA A 55 -12.41 14.46 7.35
CA ALA A 55 -12.85 13.12 7.02
C ALA A 55 -12.22 12.60 5.71
N ASN A 56 -11.94 13.49 4.75
CA ASN A 56 -11.18 13.11 3.55
C ASN A 56 -9.69 12.90 3.85
N TYR A 57 -9.08 13.73 4.70
CA TYR A 57 -7.66 13.61 5.04
C TYR A 57 -7.34 12.35 5.87
N ILE A 58 -8.22 11.93 6.77
CA ILE A 58 -7.98 10.73 7.60
C ILE A 58 -7.86 9.45 6.76
N ILE A 59 -8.55 9.37 5.61
CA ILE A 59 -8.43 8.23 4.68
C ILE A 59 -6.99 8.12 4.15
N SER A 60 -6.35 9.24 3.86
CA SER A 60 -4.94 9.25 3.41
C SER A 60 -4.00 8.78 4.53
N VAL A 61 -4.26 9.17 5.78
CA VAL A 61 -3.51 8.71 6.95
C VAL A 61 -3.69 7.21 7.16
N GLU A 62 -4.91 6.70 7.01
CA GLU A 62 -5.20 5.27 7.10
C GLU A 62 -4.41 4.47 6.05
N ARG A 63 -4.36 4.96 4.80
CA ARG A 63 -3.54 4.33 3.74
C ARG A 63 -2.05 4.33 4.07
N LEU A 64 -1.52 5.43 4.60
CA LEU A 64 -0.13 5.46 5.05
C LEU A 64 0.12 4.44 6.15
N ASN A 65 -0.78 4.35 7.12
CA ASN A 65 -0.68 3.35 8.18
C ASN A 65 -0.74 1.92 7.62
N GLN A 66 -1.56 1.64 6.61
CA GLN A 66 -1.59 0.34 5.93
C GLN A 66 -0.24 0.02 5.27
N TYR A 67 0.37 0.96 4.56
CA TYR A 67 1.68 0.75 3.92
C TYR A 67 2.81 0.52 4.93
N MET A 68 2.75 1.15 6.09
CA MET A 68 3.73 0.95 7.16
C MET A 68 3.73 -0.47 7.73
N HIS A 69 2.63 -1.22 7.57
CA HIS A 69 2.48 -2.58 8.10
C HIS A 69 2.59 -3.67 7.02
N VAL A 70 2.91 -3.31 5.77
CA VAL A 70 3.17 -4.29 4.72
C VAL A 70 4.41 -5.11 5.12
N PRO A 71 4.39 -6.44 4.94
CA PRO A 71 5.56 -7.27 5.23
C PRO A 71 6.76 -6.76 4.42
N SER A 72 7.85 -6.47 5.15
CA SER A 72 9.11 -6.07 4.53
C SER A 72 9.65 -7.22 3.68
N GLU A 73 10.29 -6.89 2.56
CA GLU A 73 11.05 -7.86 1.77
C GLU A 73 12.20 -8.45 2.60
N ALA A 74 12.85 -9.49 2.09
CA ALA A 74 13.98 -10.09 2.80
C ALA A 74 15.06 -9.02 3.10
N PRO A 75 15.77 -9.12 4.23
CA PRO A 75 16.76 -8.12 4.63
C PRO A 75 17.85 -7.96 3.56
N GLU A 76 18.20 -6.71 3.28
CA GLU A 76 19.19 -6.34 2.26
C GLU A 76 20.57 -6.94 2.57
N LEU A 77 20.91 -7.01 3.86
CA LEU A 77 22.16 -7.56 4.38
C LEU A 77 21.88 -8.52 5.54
N ILE A 78 22.44 -9.72 5.46
CA ILE A 78 22.40 -10.71 6.56
C ILE A 78 23.80 -10.76 7.18
N GLU A 79 23.99 -10.04 8.30
CA GLU A 79 25.24 -10.08 9.05
C GLU A 79 25.47 -11.48 9.62
N GLY A 80 26.35 -12.26 8.99
CA GLY A 80 26.69 -13.63 9.39
C GLY A 80 26.76 -14.62 8.24
N ASN A 81 26.18 -14.31 7.07
CA ASN A 81 26.16 -15.22 5.93
C ASN A 81 26.50 -14.52 4.61
N ARG A 82 27.52 -13.66 4.65
CA ARG A 82 28.08 -13.03 3.46
C ARG A 82 28.96 -14.05 2.71
N PRO A 83 28.79 -14.18 1.39
CA PRO A 83 29.71 -14.97 0.60
C PRO A 83 31.11 -14.32 0.62
N PRO A 84 32.18 -15.09 0.36
CA PRO A 84 33.52 -14.52 0.28
C PRO A 84 33.61 -13.48 -0.84
N LEU A 85 34.51 -12.49 -0.71
CA LEU A 85 34.67 -11.34 -1.63
C LEU A 85 34.87 -11.72 -3.12
N ASN A 86 35.35 -12.92 -3.39
CA ASN A 86 35.62 -13.44 -4.73
C ASN A 86 34.50 -14.33 -5.28
N TRP A 87 33.39 -14.46 -4.56
CA TRP A 87 32.24 -15.23 -5.01
C TRP A 87 31.38 -14.41 -5.99
N PRO A 88 30.81 -15.04 -7.03
CA PRO A 88 31.03 -16.43 -7.45
C PRO A 88 32.37 -16.61 -8.21
N VAL A 89 33.09 -17.70 -7.94
CA VAL A 89 34.41 -18.01 -8.54
C VAL A 89 34.28 -18.82 -9.82
N VAL A 90 33.40 -19.83 -9.81
CA VAL A 90 33.20 -20.77 -10.93
C VAL A 90 31.88 -20.45 -11.64
N GLY A 91 30.87 -19.99 -10.89
CA GLY A 91 29.53 -19.72 -11.41
C GLY A 91 28.71 -21.00 -11.66
N ARG A 92 28.97 -22.05 -10.88
CA ARG A 92 28.19 -23.30 -10.93
C ARG A 92 26.88 -23.12 -10.19
N VAL A 93 25.76 -23.38 -10.85
CA VAL A 93 24.41 -23.21 -10.31
C VAL A 93 23.72 -24.56 -10.20
N GLU A 94 23.34 -24.95 -8.98
CA GLU A 94 22.54 -26.16 -8.72
C GLU A 94 21.14 -25.77 -8.26
N ILE A 95 20.13 -26.23 -9.00
CA ILE A 95 18.72 -26.08 -8.66
C ILE A 95 18.24 -27.43 -8.14
N LYS A 96 17.66 -27.46 -6.93
CA LYS A 96 17.18 -28.67 -6.27
C LYS A 96 15.72 -28.54 -5.89
N GLU A 97 14.86 -29.33 -6.53
CA GLU A 97 13.42 -29.42 -6.28
C GLU A 97 12.73 -28.06 -6.23
N LEU A 98 13.12 -27.13 -7.10
CA LEU A 98 12.67 -25.74 -7.07
C LEU A 98 11.17 -25.64 -7.37
N GLN A 99 10.45 -25.03 -6.44
CA GLN A 99 9.03 -24.78 -6.51
C GLN A 99 8.76 -23.29 -6.39
N ILE A 100 8.06 -22.71 -7.35
CA ILE A 100 7.75 -21.27 -7.38
C ILE A 100 6.25 -21.07 -7.52
N ARG A 101 5.70 -20.20 -6.67
CA ARG A 101 4.37 -19.60 -6.81
C ARG A 101 4.47 -18.10 -6.56
N TYR A 102 3.66 -17.31 -7.25
CA TYR A 102 3.63 -15.86 -7.07
C TYR A 102 2.80 -15.40 -5.87
N ARG A 103 1.86 -16.24 -5.42
CA ARG A 103 1.02 -15.97 -4.25
C ARG A 103 0.86 -17.25 -3.43
N PRO A 104 0.72 -17.18 -2.10
CA PRO A 104 0.51 -18.36 -1.25
C PRO A 104 -0.62 -19.26 -1.75
N ASP A 105 -1.73 -18.64 -2.16
CA ASP A 105 -2.97 -19.31 -2.61
C ASP A 105 -2.99 -19.63 -4.12
N ALA A 106 -1.95 -19.26 -4.86
CA ALA A 106 -1.87 -19.53 -6.29
C ALA A 106 -1.22 -20.89 -6.57
N PRO A 107 -1.57 -21.56 -7.70
CA PRO A 107 -0.92 -22.80 -8.08
C PRO A 107 0.58 -22.60 -8.37
N LEU A 108 1.35 -23.67 -8.15
CA LEU A 108 2.77 -23.71 -8.49
C LEU A 108 2.98 -23.54 -10.01
N VAL A 109 3.79 -22.55 -10.37
CA VAL A 109 4.25 -22.29 -11.74
C VAL A 109 5.41 -23.21 -12.09
N LEU A 110 6.41 -23.31 -11.20
CA LEU A 110 7.49 -24.31 -11.28
C LEU A 110 7.21 -25.39 -10.22
N ARG A 111 7.29 -26.65 -10.63
CA ARG A 111 6.82 -27.82 -9.85
C ARG A 111 7.94 -28.81 -9.57
N GLY A 112 8.98 -28.40 -8.86
CA GLY A 112 10.09 -29.28 -8.49
C GLY A 112 11.09 -29.44 -9.62
N ILE A 113 11.69 -28.34 -10.07
CA ILE A 113 12.75 -28.39 -11.08
C ILE A 113 14.08 -28.72 -10.42
N THR A 114 14.76 -29.73 -10.95
CA THR A 114 16.11 -30.10 -10.53
C THR A 114 17.03 -30.10 -11.75
N CYS A 115 18.03 -29.21 -11.75
CA CYS A 115 19.03 -29.14 -12.81
C CYS A 115 20.32 -28.48 -12.32
N THR A 116 21.43 -28.85 -12.95
CA THR A 116 22.75 -28.29 -12.62
C THR A 116 23.34 -27.64 -13.86
N PHE A 117 23.85 -26.43 -13.69
CA PHE A 117 24.51 -25.64 -14.71
C PHE A 117 25.97 -25.47 -14.31
N GLU A 118 26.86 -26.00 -15.13
CA GLU A 118 28.30 -25.91 -14.88
C GLU A 118 28.84 -24.52 -15.25
N GLY A 119 29.84 -24.07 -14.50
CA GLY A 119 30.50 -22.78 -14.73
C GLY A 119 31.07 -22.66 -16.14
N GLY A 120 31.08 -21.45 -16.69
CA GLY A 120 31.64 -21.15 -18.02
C GLY A 120 30.82 -21.63 -19.22
N HIS A 121 29.65 -22.24 -19.01
CA HIS A 121 28.77 -22.70 -20.09
C HIS A 121 27.74 -21.64 -20.48
N LYS A 122 27.45 -21.54 -21.77
CA LYS A 122 26.33 -20.75 -22.29
C LYS A 122 25.11 -21.64 -22.45
N ILE A 123 24.03 -21.32 -21.74
CA ILE A 123 22.83 -22.16 -21.69
C ILE A 123 21.64 -21.39 -22.26
N GLY A 124 20.94 -22.02 -23.20
CA GLY A 124 19.69 -21.51 -23.76
C GLY A 124 18.48 -22.18 -23.13
N ILE A 125 17.54 -21.38 -22.63
CA ILE A 125 16.27 -21.88 -22.09
C ILE A 125 15.17 -21.65 -23.14
N VAL A 126 14.59 -22.73 -23.67
CA VAL A 126 13.55 -22.68 -24.71
C VAL A 126 12.25 -23.35 -24.24
N GLY A 127 11.12 -22.92 -24.80
CA GLY A 127 9.81 -23.47 -24.48
C GLY A 127 8.66 -22.56 -24.92
N ARG A 128 7.43 -23.08 -24.92
CA ARG A 128 6.22 -22.30 -25.29
C ARG A 128 6.00 -21.11 -24.37
N THR A 129 5.26 -20.11 -24.82
CA THR A 129 4.82 -18.99 -23.97
C THR A 129 4.07 -19.53 -22.74
N GLY A 130 4.36 -18.99 -21.55
CA GLY A 130 3.77 -19.44 -20.29
C GLY A 130 4.43 -20.66 -19.64
N SER A 131 5.50 -21.22 -20.20
CA SER A 131 6.18 -22.41 -19.64
C SER A 131 7.03 -22.16 -18.38
N GLY A 132 7.00 -20.96 -17.80
CA GLY A 132 7.75 -20.63 -16.57
C GLY A 132 9.21 -20.20 -16.77
N LYS A 133 9.68 -19.94 -18.00
CA LYS A 133 11.08 -19.50 -18.25
C LYS A 133 11.44 -18.20 -17.52
N THR A 134 10.60 -17.17 -17.65
CA THR A 134 10.78 -15.89 -16.95
C THR A 134 10.71 -16.07 -15.44
N THR A 135 9.87 -16.99 -14.97
CA THR A 135 9.78 -17.34 -13.55
C THR A 135 11.07 -18.00 -13.05
N LEU A 136 11.70 -18.87 -13.84
CA LEU A 136 12.99 -19.48 -13.50
C LEU A 136 14.12 -18.43 -13.43
N ILE A 137 14.15 -17.50 -14.39
CA ILE A 137 15.12 -16.38 -14.38
C ILE A 137 14.87 -15.48 -13.16
N GLY A 138 13.62 -15.15 -12.86
CA GLY A 138 13.26 -14.35 -11.68
C GLY A 138 13.65 -15.03 -10.36
N ALA A 139 13.53 -16.35 -10.27
CA ALA A 139 13.98 -17.10 -9.10
C ALA A 139 15.51 -17.10 -8.96
N LEU A 140 16.26 -17.15 -10.07
CA LEU A 140 17.73 -17.10 -10.05
C LEU A 140 18.27 -15.78 -9.49
N PHE A 141 17.64 -14.65 -9.84
CA PHE A 141 17.94 -13.33 -9.28
C PHE A 141 17.21 -13.05 -7.96
N ARG A 142 16.53 -14.05 -7.39
CA ARG A 142 15.75 -13.95 -6.15
C ARG A 142 14.72 -12.80 -6.15
N LEU A 143 14.20 -12.44 -7.33
CA LEU A 143 13.04 -11.53 -7.48
C LEU A 143 11.74 -12.17 -6.99
N VAL A 144 11.72 -13.50 -6.91
CA VAL A 144 10.62 -14.29 -6.36
C VAL A 144 11.23 -15.35 -5.46
N GLU A 145 10.85 -15.34 -4.19
CA GLU A 145 11.31 -16.35 -3.23
C GLU A 145 10.75 -17.74 -3.56
N PRO A 146 11.56 -18.81 -3.44
CA PRO A 146 11.11 -20.17 -3.62
C PRO A 146 10.08 -20.56 -2.57
N ALA A 147 8.98 -21.16 -3.03
CA ALA A 147 7.99 -21.78 -2.15
C ALA A 147 8.47 -23.13 -1.59
N GLY A 148 9.49 -23.71 -2.20
CA GLY A 148 10.12 -24.96 -1.81
C GLY A 148 11.34 -25.25 -2.69
N GLY A 149 12.22 -26.12 -2.22
CA GLY A 149 13.51 -26.37 -2.85
C GLY A 149 14.52 -25.25 -2.56
N LYS A 150 15.65 -25.27 -3.28
CA LYS A 150 16.72 -24.27 -3.13
C LYS A 150 17.56 -24.12 -4.40
N ILE A 151 18.20 -22.96 -4.50
CA ILE A 151 19.16 -22.64 -5.56
C ILE A 151 20.52 -22.40 -4.88
N ILE A 152 21.54 -23.10 -5.36
CA ILE A 152 22.88 -23.09 -4.78
C ILE A 152 23.84 -22.59 -5.85
N VAL A 153 24.63 -21.56 -5.54
CA VAL A 153 25.64 -21.00 -6.43
C VAL A 153 27.01 -21.16 -5.78
N ASP A 154 27.91 -21.87 -6.45
CA ASP A 154 29.25 -22.25 -5.95
C ASP A 154 29.24 -22.83 -4.52
N GLY A 155 28.23 -23.65 -4.22
CA GLY A 155 28.06 -24.32 -2.92
C GLY A 155 27.32 -23.50 -1.86
N ILE A 156 26.98 -22.24 -2.14
CA ILE A 156 26.26 -21.35 -1.21
C ILE A 156 24.78 -21.24 -1.61
N ASP A 157 23.87 -21.41 -0.66
CA ASP A 157 22.43 -21.25 -0.88
C ASP A 157 22.07 -19.77 -0.99
N ILE A 158 21.50 -19.35 -2.11
CA ILE A 158 21.18 -17.95 -2.37
C ILE A 158 20.10 -17.39 -1.44
N SER A 159 19.25 -18.26 -0.85
CA SER A 159 18.23 -17.85 0.11
C SER A 159 18.83 -17.37 1.44
N SER A 160 20.06 -17.78 1.72
CA SER A 160 20.78 -17.45 2.95
C SER A 160 21.65 -16.18 2.83
N VAL A 161 21.85 -15.66 1.61
CA VAL A 161 22.67 -14.47 1.33
C VAL A 161 21.80 -13.21 1.33
N GLY A 162 22.35 -12.02 1.58
CA GLY A 162 21.60 -10.76 1.45
C GLY A 162 21.24 -10.46 -0.02
N LEU A 163 20.12 -9.76 -0.26
CA LEU A 163 19.69 -9.42 -1.63
C LEU A 163 20.73 -8.59 -2.40
N HIS A 164 21.41 -7.64 -1.72
CA HIS A 164 22.41 -6.78 -2.34
C HIS A 164 23.72 -7.52 -2.65
N ASP A 165 24.04 -8.58 -1.92
CA ASP A 165 25.23 -9.41 -2.17
C ASP A 165 25.02 -10.37 -3.36
N LEU A 166 23.79 -10.47 -3.88
CA LEU A 166 23.41 -11.34 -5.00
C LEU A 166 23.39 -10.61 -6.37
N SER A 167 23.42 -9.27 -6.38
CA SER A 167 23.31 -8.41 -7.57
C SER A 167 24.63 -7.75 -7.94
#